data_AF-A0A1V6EWX4-F1
#
_entry.id   AF-A0A1V6EWX4-F1
#
_cell.length_a   1.000
_cell.length_b   1.000
_cell.length_c   1.000
_cell.angle_alpha   90.00
_cell.angle_beta   90.00
_cell.angle_gamma   90.00
#
_symmetry.space_group_name_H-M   'P 1'
#
loop_
_entity.id
_entity.type
_entity.pdbx_description
1 polymer ?
#
loop_
_entity_poly.entity_id
_entity_poly.type
_entity_poly.pdbx_seq_one_letter_code
_entity_poly.pdbx_strand_id
1 'polypeptide(L)'
;MWTKNEDKRKRTNYSVAFKMQVVEEVENGLISAEGARKLYGIPGKDSIPSWIEKYGINNKINKAVYIMTNAEELELVALRKENKRLKKALDDSHVHVLAWESLVEIAEAELHVDLKKKFGLQLAEKLKEKLTQSD
;
A
#
# COMPACT_ATOMS: atom_id res chain seq x y z
N MET A 1 -66.86 -2.09 -20.12
CA MET A 1 -66.32 -1.06 -19.20
C MET A 1 -65.19 -1.71 -18.42
N TRP A 2 -63.92 -1.45 -18.76
CA TRP A 2 -62.78 -1.99 -18.03
C TRP A 2 -62.11 -0.83 -17.29
N THR A 3 -62.15 -0.86 -15.97
CA THR A 3 -61.52 0.15 -15.11
C THR A 3 -60.02 -0.07 -15.12
N LYS A 4 -59.26 0.88 -15.68
CA LYS A 4 -57.80 0.95 -15.50
C LYS A 4 -57.53 1.09 -14.01
N ASN A 5 -57.06 0.02 -13.37
CA ASN A 5 -56.45 0.11 -12.05
C ASN A 5 -55.14 0.88 -12.23
N GLU A 6 -55.16 2.18 -11.92
CA GLU A 6 -53.95 2.98 -11.80
C GLU A 6 -53.19 2.53 -10.56
N ASP A 7 -52.37 1.48 -10.71
CA ASP A 7 -51.34 1.13 -9.74
C ASP A 7 -50.30 2.26 -9.71
N LYS A 8 -50.59 3.31 -8.93
CA LYS A 8 -49.64 4.36 -8.57
C LYS A 8 -48.54 3.72 -7.73
N ARG A 9 -47.55 3.10 -8.38
CA ARG A 9 -46.29 2.69 -7.76
C ARG A 9 -45.68 3.92 -7.10
N LYS A 10 -45.87 4.08 -5.79
CA LYS A 10 -45.21 5.12 -4.99
C LYS A 10 -43.71 4.90 -5.15
N ARG A 11 -43.05 5.82 -5.85
CA ARG A 11 -41.58 5.82 -6.02
C ARG A 11 -40.99 6.29 -4.69
N THR A 12 -40.63 5.35 -3.82
CA THR A 12 -39.87 5.66 -2.60
C THR A 12 -38.48 6.11 -3.01
N ASN A 13 -38.14 7.36 -2.71
CA ASN A 13 -36.79 7.88 -2.97
C ASN A 13 -35.93 7.69 -1.71
N TYR A 14 -35.00 6.75 -1.77
CA TYR A 14 -34.06 6.50 -0.68
C TYR A 14 -32.92 7.53 -0.68
N SER A 15 -32.52 7.99 0.51
CA SER A 15 -31.37 8.88 0.67
C SER A 15 -30.07 8.19 0.23
N VAL A 16 -29.07 8.98 -0.18
CA VAL A 16 -27.77 8.44 -0.61
C VAL A 16 -27.08 7.71 0.54
N ALA A 17 -27.13 8.26 1.76
CA ALA A 17 -26.55 7.62 2.95
C ALA A 17 -27.15 6.25 3.22
N PHE A 18 -28.47 6.12 3.10
CA PHE A 18 -29.15 4.83 3.26
C PHE A 18 -28.73 3.82 2.18
N LYS A 19 -28.67 4.25 0.91
CA LYS A 19 -28.21 3.38 -0.20
C LYS A 19 -26.78 2.88 0.04
N MET A 20 -25.89 3.75 0.52
CA MET A 20 -24.51 3.40 0.83
C MET A 20 -24.41 2.40 1.99
N GLN A 21 -25.16 2.61 3.07
CA GLN A 21 -25.18 1.68 4.21
C GLN A 21 -25.63 0.27 3.77
N VAL A 22 -26.70 0.18 2.99
CA VAL A 22 -27.20 -1.11 2.49
C VAL A 22 -26.18 -1.80 1.57
N VAL A 23 -25.47 -1.04 0.73
CA VAL A 23 -24.41 -1.58 -0.13
C VAL A 23 -23.23 -2.10 0.70
N GLU A 24 -22.81 -1.37 1.74
CA GLU A 24 -21.74 -1.79 2.63
C GLU A 24 -22.07 -3.09 3.38
N GLU A 25 -23.29 -3.21 3.91
CA GLU A 25 -23.75 -4.44 4.57
C GLU A 25 -23.75 -5.66 3.62
N VAL A 26 -24.08 -5.45 2.34
CA VAL A 26 -24.08 -6.50 1.32
C VAL A 26 -22.66 -6.84 0.84
N GLU A 27 -21.79 -5.85 0.63
CA GLU A 27 -20.39 -6.07 0.21
C GLU A 27 -19.56 -6.73 1.31
N ASN A 28 -19.83 -6.43 2.58
CA ASN A 28 -19.20 -7.10 3.73
C ASN A 28 -19.76 -8.50 4.00
N GLY A 29 -20.77 -8.95 3.24
CA GLY A 29 -21.37 -10.27 3.37
C GLY A 29 -22.22 -10.47 4.63
N LEU A 30 -22.63 -9.39 5.31
CA LEU A 30 -23.49 -9.46 6.49
C LEU A 30 -24.91 -9.92 6.12
N ILE A 31 -25.39 -9.48 4.95
CA ILE A 31 -26.69 -9.84 4.40
C ILE A 31 -26.60 -10.03 2.88
N SER A 32 -27.38 -10.96 2.32
CA SER A 32 -27.49 -11.09 0.86
C SER A 32 -28.33 -9.95 0.29
N ALA A 33 -28.15 -9.61 -0.99
CA ALA A 33 -28.97 -8.59 -1.65
C ALA A 33 -30.49 -8.87 -1.58
N GLU A 34 -30.86 -10.16 -1.61
CA GLU A 34 -32.23 -10.63 -1.40
C GLU A 34 -32.69 -10.42 0.05
N GLY A 35 -31.82 -10.70 1.02
CA GLY A 35 -32.06 -10.49 2.44
C GLY A 35 -32.23 -9.00 2.78
N ALA A 36 -31.34 -8.15 2.28
CA ALA A 36 -31.41 -6.70 2.43
C ALA A 36 -32.73 -6.13 1.90
N ARG A 37 -33.20 -6.64 0.76
CA ARG A 37 -34.47 -6.21 0.17
C ARG A 37 -35.65 -6.54 1.08
N LYS A 38 -35.69 -7.76 1.64
CA LYS A 38 -36.75 -8.19 2.56
C LYS A 38 -36.70 -7.43 3.88
N LEU A 39 -35.49 -7.23 4.43
CA LEU A 39 -35.27 -6.56 5.71
C LEU A 39 -35.70 -5.08 5.66
N TYR A 40 -35.31 -4.38 4.61
CA TYR A 40 -35.57 -2.94 4.45
C TYR A 40 -36.83 -2.61 3.62
N GLY A 41 -37.59 -3.62 3.21
CA GLY A 41 -38.84 -3.42 2.44
C GLY A 41 -38.62 -2.73 1.09
N ILE A 42 -37.50 -2.99 0.43
CA ILE A 42 -37.14 -2.30 -0.81
C ILE A 42 -37.90 -2.92 -1.99
N PRO A 43 -38.66 -2.14 -2.77
CA PRO A 43 -39.40 -2.68 -3.91
C PRO A 43 -38.46 -2.87 -5.10
N GLY A 44 -38.56 -4.03 -5.76
CA GLY A 44 -37.80 -4.33 -6.98
C GLY A 44 -36.53 -5.14 -6.72
N LYS A 45 -36.32 -6.17 -7.54
CA LYS A 45 -35.18 -7.09 -7.43
C LYS A 45 -33.85 -6.42 -7.81
N ASP A 46 -33.89 -5.45 -8.72
CA ASP A 46 -32.70 -4.83 -9.31
C ASP A 46 -32.22 -3.57 -8.58
N SER A 47 -32.95 -3.11 -7.56
CA SER A 47 -32.60 -1.88 -6.84
C SER A 47 -31.27 -2.00 -6.09
N ILE A 48 -31.05 -3.11 -5.39
CA ILE A 48 -29.79 -3.35 -4.67
C ILE A 48 -28.62 -3.57 -5.64
N PRO A 49 -28.72 -4.43 -6.68
CA PRO A 49 -27.69 -4.52 -7.72
C PRO A 49 -27.33 -3.18 -8.36
N SER A 50 -28.32 -2.34 -8.69
CA SER A 50 -28.07 -1.00 -9.24
C SER A 50 -27.37 -0.06 -8.26
N TRP A 51 -27.64 -0.19 -6.96
CA TRP A 51 -26.92 0.57 -5.93
C TRP A 51 -25.49 0.06 -5.75
N ILE A 52 -25.26 -1.25 -5.80
CA ILE A 52 -23.91 -1.83 -5.77
C ILE A 52 -23.11 -1.36 -6.99
N GLU A 53 -23.74 -1.32 -8.17
CA GLU A 53 -23.05 -0.85 -9.38
C GLU A 53 -22.60 0.62 -9.27
N LYS A 54 -23.43 1.45 -8.62
CA LYS A 54 -23.22 2.90 -8.51
C LYS A 54 -22.38 3.33 -7.30
N TYR A 55 -22.51 2.63 -6.17
CA TYR A 55 -21.95 2.99 -4.88
C TYR A 55 -20.98 1.94 -4.32
N GLY A 56 -20.94 0.74 -4.90
CA GLY A 56 -20.08 -0.35 -4.47
C GLY A 56 -18.61 -0.01 -4.61
N ILE A 57 -17.84 -0.45 -3.62
CA ILE A 57 -16.40 -0.22 -3.55
C ILE A 57 -15.70 -0.98 -4.68
N ASN A 58 -16.19 -2.16 -5.03
CA ASN A 58 -15.59 -3.03 -6.04
C ASN A 58 -15.68 -2.46 -7.47
N ASN A 59 -16.74 -1.70 -7.79
CA ASN A 59 -16.90 -1.08 -9.11
C ASN A 59 -16.03 0.17 -9.32
N LYS A 60 -15.55 0.81 -8.25
CA LYS A 60 -14.57 1.91 -8.35
C LYS A 60 -13.15 1.40 -8.59
N ILE A 61 -12.89 0.14 -8.27
CA ILE A 61 -11.64 -0.52 -8.60
C ILE A 61 -11.82 -1.03 -10.03
N ASN A 62 -11.52 -0.18 -11.01
CA ASN A 62 -11.11 -0.65 -12.34
C ASN A 62 -9.85 -1.49 -12.16
N LYS A 63 -10.00 -2.73 -11.69
CA LYS A 63 -8.90 -3.65 -11.50
C LYS A 63 -8.55 -4.13 -12.89
N ALA A 64 -7.65 -3.39 -13.56
CA ALA A 64 -6.81 -4.00 -14.56
C ALA A 64 -6.06 -5.12 -13.83
N VAL A 65 -6.63 -6.33 -13.87
CA VAL A 65 -5.94 -7.52 -13.37
C VAL A 65 -4.82 -7.73 -14.36
N TYR A 66 -3.65 -7.16 -14.05
CA TYR A 66 -2.43 -7.45 -14.78
C TYR A 66 -2.08 -8.90 -14.48
N ILE A 67 -2.36 -9.78 -15.44
CA ILE A 67 -1.94 -11.17 -15.38
C ILE A 67 -0.46 -11.16 -15.77
N MET A 68 0.41 -11.13 -14.76
CA MET A 68 1.85 -11.33 -14.96
C MET A 68 2.07 -12.68 -15.65
N THR A 69 2.94 -12.70 -16.65
CA THR A 69 3.45 -13.97 -17.18
C THR A 69 4.32 -14.64 -16.12
N ASN A 70 4.41 -15.98 -16.13
CA ASN A 70 5.25 -16.73 -15.17
C ASN A 70 6.72 -16.27 -15.17
N ALA A 71 7.23 -15.75 -16.29
CA ALA A 71 8.59 -15.23 -16.40
C ALA A 71 8.76 -13.90 -15.66
N GLU A 72 7.82 -12.97 -15.82
CA GLU A 72 7.81 -11.67 -15.11
C GLU A 72 7.66 -11.87 -13.60
N GLU A 73 6.87 -12.87 -13.17
CA GLU A 73 6.74 -13.20 -11.74
C GLU A 73 8.06 -13.71 -11.15
N LEU A 74 8.77 -14.58 -11.87
CA LEU A 74 10.06 -15.12 -11.43
C LEU A 74 11.13 -14.01 -11.34
N GLU A 75 11.17 -13.12 -12.34
CA GLU A 75 12.07 -11.96 -12.35
C GLU A 75 11.76 -11.02 -11.17
N LEU A 76 10.49 -10.74 -10.92
CA LEU A 76 10.08 -9.92 -9.79
C LEU A 76 10.51 -10.53 -8.45
N VAL A 77 10.40 -11.84 -8.28
CA VAL A 77 10.87 -12.54 -7.08
C VAL A 77 12.39 -12.43 -6.93
N ALA A 78 13.15 -12.61 -8.01
CA ALA A 78 14.59 -12.46 -8.02
C ALA A 78 15.02 -11.03 -7.64
N LEU A 79 14.39 -10.02 -8.26
CA LEU A 79 14.63 -8.60 -7.98
C LEU A 79 14.28 -8.23 -6.54
N ARG A 80 13.17 -8.76 -5.99
CA ARG A 80 12.79 -8.54 -4.58
C ARG A 80 13.82 -9.15 -3.62
N LYS A 81 14.30 -10.35 -3.91
CA LYS A 81 15.33 -11.02 -3.11
C LYS A 81 16.63 -10.23 -3.12
N GLU A 82 17.03 -9.76 -4.29
CA GLU A 82 18.24 -8.95 -4.45
C GLU A 82 18.11 -7.59 -3.76
N ASN A 83 16.96 -6.91 -3.92
CA ASN A 83 16.70 -5.65 -3.23
C ASN A 83 16.75 -5.81 -1.70
N LYS A 84 16.22 -6.92 -1.17
CA LYS A 84 16.32 -7.24 0.26
C LYS A 84 17.77 -7.47 0.70
N ARG A 85 18.55 -8.19 -0.10
CA ARG A 85 19.98 -8.43 0.17
C ARG A 85 20.77 -7.12 0.17
N LEU A 86 20.55 -6.26 -0.82
CA LEU A 86 21.21 -4.96 -0.94
C LEU A 86 20.85 -4.03 0.21
N LYS A 87 19.56 -3.95 0.59
CA LYS A 87 19.12 -3.18 1.75
C LYS A 87 19.82 -3.64 3.03
N LYS A 88 19.88 -4.95 3.27
CA LYS A 88 20.58 -5.49 4.42
C LYS A 88 22.07 -5.12 4.42
N ALA A 89 22.76 -5.29 3.29
CA ALA A 89 24.16 -4.93 3.17
C ALA A 89 24.40 -3.42 3.40
N LEU A 90 23.47 -2.57 2.96
CA LEU A 90 23.52 -1.14 3.21
C LEU A 90 23.30 -0.81 4.70
N ASP A 91 22.32 -1.44 5.34
CA ASP A 91 22.05 -1.28 6.77
C ASP A 91 23.27 -1.72 7.61
N ASP A 92 23.85 -2.89 7.30
CA ASP A 92 25.04 -3.42 7.97
C ASP A 92 26.23 -2.44 7.81
N SER A 93 26.45 -1.90 6.61
CA SER A 93 27.49 -0.89 6.35
C SER A 93 27.23 0.41 7.12
N HIS A 94 25.98 0.87 7.19
CA HIS A 94 25.62 2.09 7.91
C HIS A 94 25.83 1.94 9.42
N VAL A 95 25.48 0.80 10.00
CA VAL A 95 25.77 0.49 11.41
C VAL A 95 27.27 0.52 11.67
N HIS A 96 28.08 -0.05 10.77
CA HIS A 96 29.54 0.02 10.90
C HIS A 96 30.07 1.46 10.87
N VAL A 97 29.58 2.31 9.96
CA VAL A 97 29.96 3.72 9.90
C VAL A 97 29.62 4.44 11.21
N LEU A 98 28.38 4.29 11.70
CA LEU A 98 27.95 4.92 12.97
C LEU A 98 28.81 4.47 14.16
N ALA A 99 29.16 3.18 14.23
CA ALA A 99 30.02 2.66 15.27
C ALA A 99 31.43 3.26 15.21
N TRP A 100 32.00 3.40 14.01
CA TRP A 100 33.31 4.03 13.83
C TRP A 100 33.29 5.52 14.16
N GLU A 101 32.26 6.26 13.74
CA GLU A 101 32.07 7.67 14.09
C GLU A 101 31.99 7.85 15.61
N SER A 102 31.18 7.03 16.29
CA SER A 102 31.03 7.05 17.75
C SER A 102 32.36 6.74 18.46
N LEU A 103 33.14 5.78 17.95
CA LEU A 103 34.45 5.46 18.51
C LEU A 103 35.44 6.63 18.36
N VAL A 104 35.42 7.32 17.22
CA VAL A 104 36.26 8.51 16.99
C VAL A 104 35.87 9.61 17.96
N GLU A 105 34.57 9.86 18.17
CA GLU A 105 34.10 10.87 19.14
C GLU A 105 34.58 10.57 20.57
N ILE A 106 34.49 9.30 21.00
CA ILE A 106 35.02 8.88 22.31
C ILE A 106 36.53 9.10 22.38
N ALA A 107 37.28 8.76 21.33
CA ALA A 107 38.73 8.93 21.29
C ALA A 107 39.14 10.41 21.31
N GLU A 108 38.43 11.29 20.59
CA GLU A 108 38.66 12.74 20.60
C GLU A 108 38.39 13.32 22.00
N ALA A 109 37.36 12.84 22.68
CA ALA A 109 37.02 13.27 24.04
C ALA A 109 38.09 12.85 25.06
N GLU A 110 38.57 11.60 25.02
CA GLU A 110 39.57 11.06 25.95
C GLU A 110 40.97 11.64 25.71
N LEU A 111 41.37 11.84 24.45
CA LEU A 111 42.70 12.34 24.09
C LEU A 111 42.79 13.87 24.05
N HIS A 112 41.65 14.58 24.08
CA HIS A 112 41.57 16.03 23.90
C HIS A 112 42.26 16.53 22.61
N VAL A 113 42.18 15.74 21.53
CA VAL A 113 42.74 16.06 20.21
C VAL A 113 41.66 15.96 19.15
N ASP A 114 41.62 16.93 18.24
CA ASP A 114 40.82 16.85 17.01
C ASP A 114 41.54 15.95 16.01
N LEU A 115 41.09 14.68 15.94
CA LEU A 115 41.71 13.66 15.09
C LEU A 115 41.45 13.96 13.62
N LYS A 116 40.28 14.52 13.28
CA LYS A 116 39.92 14.90 11.90
C LYS A 116 40.89 15.94 11.36
N LYS A 117 41.17 16.99 12.14
CA LYS A 117 42.12 18.04 11.76
C LYS A 117 43.55 17.52 11.68
N LYS A 118 43.94 16.61 12.58
CA LYS A 118 45.31 16.10 12.66
C LYS A 118 45.64 15.09 11.56
N PHE A 119 44.70 14.23 11.19
CA PHE A 119 44.94 13.10 10.29
C PHE A 119 44.15 13.13 8.98
N GLY A 120 43.28 14.12 8.76
CA GLY A 120 42.38 14.17 7.59
C GLY A 120 43.10 14.10 6.23
N LEU A 121 44.27 14.75 6.08
CA LEU A 121 45.06 14.69 4.85
C LEU A 121 45.61 13.28 4.58
N GLN A 122 46.21 12.65 5.60
CA GLN A 122 46.75 11.29 5.50
C GLN A 122 45.64 10.26 5.25
N LEU A 123 44.45 10.47 5.84
CA LEU A 123 43.28 9.65 5.60
C LEU A 123 42.81 9.77 4.14
N ALA A 124 42.74 10.99 3.60
CA ALA A 124 42.33 11.21 2.21
C ALA A 124 43.28 10.55 1.21
N GLU A 125 44.59 10.59 1.45
CA GLU A 125 45.60 9.90 0.64
C GLU A 125 45.37 8.38 0.66
N LYS A 126 45.26 7.78 1.86
CA LYS A 126 45.00 6.35 2.01
C LYS A 126 43.67 5.88 1.39
N LEU A 127 42.63 6.72 1.44
CA LEU A 127 41.35 6.39 0.82
C LEU A 127 41.44 6.36 -0.71
N LYS A 128 42.19 7.29 -1.31
CA LYS A 128 42.44 7.29 -2.75
C LYS A 128 43.17 6.02 -3.19
N GLU A 129 44.21 5.62 -2.47
CA GLU A 129 44.97 4.39 -2.74
C GLU A 129 44.08 3.14 -2.71
N LYS A 130 43.23 3.02 -1.70
CA LYS A 130 42.31 1.88 -1.57
C LYS A 130 41.23 1.87 -2.65
N LEU A 131 40.73 3.03 -3.05
CA LEU A 131 39.71 3.13 -4.10
C LEU A 131 40.30 2.69 -5.45
N THR A 132 41.54 3.09 -5.77
CA THR A 132 42.23 2.68 -7.00
C THR A 132 42.62 1.20 -7.05
N GLN A 133 42.59 0.48 -5.91
CA GLN A 133 42.89 -0.96 -5.83
C GLN A 133 41.64 -1.84 -5.88
N SER A 134 40.44 -1.24 -5.82
CA SER A 134 39.17 -1.95 -5.77
C SER A 134 38.44 -1.98 -7.12
N ASP A 135 38.95 -1.26 -8.12
CA ASP A 135 38.53 -1.29 -9.53
C ASP A 135 39.43 -2.25 -10.34
#